data_AF-A0A0Z8HEC1-F1
#
_entry.id   AF-A0A0Z8HEC1-F1
#
_cell.length_a   1.000
_cell.length_b   1.000
_cell.length_c   1.000
_cell.angle_alpha   90.00
_cell.angle_beta   90.00
_cell.angle_gamma   90.00
#
_symmetry.space_group_name_H-M   'P 1'
#
loop_
_entity.id
_entity.type
_entity.pdbx_description
1 polymer ?
#
loop_
_entity_poly.entity_id
_entity_poly.type
_entity_poly.pdbx_seq_one_letter_code
_entity_poly.pdbx_strand_id
1 'polypeptide(L)'
;MKIQIYPSSELANALICAAQSKDLSLNALILEVLENKFLEKENMPVSELTNIVFKEVTSYVEQNTDMEFDLFVASETFRNIPMTADGKPSPLRAQIGRSFANSVRSGRFELPIQKVKLENGKNKLSLNNALVYKLMIKNEPLNSPLPLYEPIYEKIRSWIGYFENQPKIKYNENPEAHDQYRQQNDLDCVLRNGNLNADTIFSLWLPLRYTLVSLNGYVKIEHTTGLKIEKTIPFLKSLISNNNLEKLLPKEKQTTVLLSNLFKLGQRIENTMLLPVRALQKRGGKPYFDYMPYFLYECFEGGDFFGYFGADKKFIQWVIDEDLDMFFNGNISKENIIDLANTGDLKKGIPTEINDLLVNYIKILEQRRNRFVE
;
A
#
# COMPACT_ATOMS: atom_id res chain seq x y z
N MET A 1 -5.43 -40.53 -11.47
CA MET A 1 -3.97 -40.76 -11.51
C MET A 1 -3.29 -39.70 -10.65
N LYS A 2 -2.36 -40.07 -9.76
CA LYS A 2 -1.59 -39.11 -8.97
C LYS A 2 -0.24 -38.90 -9.66
N ILE A 3 0.10 -37.66 -9.96
CA ILE A 3 1.41 -37.28 -10.52
C ILE A 3 2.19 -36.56 -9.43
N GLN A 4 3.42 -36.98 -9.18
CA GLN A 4 4.38 -36.30 -8.30
C GLN A 4 5.57 -35.86 -9.15
N ILE A 5 6.02 -34.62 -8.94
CA ILE A 5 7.09 -34.00 -9.72
C ILE A 5 8.12 -33.49 -8.71
N TYR A 6 9.41 -33.73 -9.00
CA TYR A 6 10.53 -33.26 -8.19
C TYR A 6 11.36 -32.27 -9.02
N PRO A 7 10.92 -31.00 -9.12
CA PRO A 7 11.62 -29.98 -9.91
C PRO A 7 12.94 -29.57 -9.25
N SER A 8 13.86 -29.00 -10.03
CA SER A 8 14.99 -28.26 -9.48
C SER A 8 14.51 -27.05 -8.68
N SER A 9 15.33 -26.53 -7.76
CA SER A 9 14.98 -25.35 -6.96
C SER A 9 14.65 -24.13 -7.82
N GLU A 10 15.36 -23.96 -8.94
CA GLU A 10 15.12 -22.88 -9.90
C GLU A 10 13.75 -23.00 -10.56
N LEU A 11 13.38 -24.18 -11.05
CA LEU A 11 12.08 -24.44 -11.66
C LEU A 11 10.95 -24.33 -10.63
N ALA A 12 11.16 -24.78 -9.39
CA ALA A 12 10.18 -24.65 -8.32
C ALA A 12 9.85 -23.18 -8.04
N ASN A 13 10.87 -22.32 -7.92
CA ASN A 13 10.70 -20.89 -7.70
C ASN A 13 9.98 -20.22 -8.87
N ALA A 14 10.39 -20.52 -10.10
CA ALA A 14 9.74 -19.98 -11.31
C ALA A 14 8.25 -20.36 -11.37
N LEU A 15 7.89 -21.61 -11.06
CA LEU A 15 6.51 -22.05 -11.03
C LEU A 15 5.70 -21.39 -9.90
N ILE A 16 6.30 -21.15 -8.73
CA ILE A 16 5.66 -20.42 -7.63
C ILE A 16 5.37 -18.97 -8.03
N CYS A 17 6.35 -18.26 -8.59
CA CYS A 17 6.18 -16.89 -9.07
C CYS A 17 5.12 -16.81 -10.17
N ALA A 18 5.15 -17.73 -11.14
CA ALA A 18 4.14 -17.80 -12.20
C ALA A 18 2.74 -18.07 -11.64
N ALA A 19 2.61 -18.97 -10.66
CA ALA A 19 1.32 -19.28 -10.03
C ALA A 19 0.78 -18.07 -9.27
N GLN A 20 1.63 -17.34 -8.54
CA GLN A 20 1.27 -16.10 -7.85
C GLN A 20 0.81 -15.01 -8.82
N SER A 21 1.53 -14.83 -9.94
CA SER A 21 1.18 -13.83 -10.95
C SER A 21 -0.18 -14.07 -11.60
N LYS A 22 -0.60 -15.34 -11.70
CA LYS A 22 -1.89 -15.77 -12.27
C LYS A 22 -2.99 -16.02 -11.22
N ASP A 23 -2.71 -15.76 -9.95
CA ASP A 23 -3.56 -16.12 -8.79
C ASP A 23 -4.04 -17.59 -8.80
N LEU A 24 -3.15 -18.50 -9.20
CA LEU A 24 -3.38 -19.93 -9.21
C LEU A 24 -2.66 -20.61 -8.04
N SER A 25 -3.18 -21.77 -7.62
CA SER A 25 -2.35 -22.69 -6.84
C SER A 25 -1.28 -23.31 -7.75
N LEU A 26 -0.14 -23.69 -7.18
CA LEU A 26 0.94 -24.33 -7.92
C LEU A 26 0.45 -25.56 -8.72
N ASN A 27 -0.40 -26.39 -8.10
CA ASN A 27 -1.00 -27.54 -8.77
C ASN A 27 -1.92 -27.13 -9.93
N ALA A 28 -2.71 -26.06 -9.78
CA ALA A 28 -3.59 -25.58 -10.84
C ALA A 28 -2.79 -25.05 -12.04
N LEU A 29 -1.70 -24.34 -11.79
CA LEU A 29 -0.79 -23.89 -12.84
C LEU A 29 -0.17 -25.09 -13.58
N ILE A 30 0.36 -26.08 -12.84
CA ILE A 30 0.98 -27.26 -13.44
C ILE A 30 -0.02 -28.01 -14.31
N LEU A 31 -1.25 -28.20 -13.83
CA LEU A 31 -2.30 -28.82 -14.62
C LEU A 31 -2.64 -27.99 -15.87
N GLU A 32 -2.79 -26.66 -15.75
CA GLU A 32 -3.04 -25.77 -16.91
C GLU A 32 -1.94 -25.92 -17.98
N VAL A 33 -0.67 -25.94 -17.57
CA VAL A 33 0.47 -26.11 -18.49
C VAL A 33 0.44 -27.49 -19.16
N LEU A 34 0.19 -28.56 -18.40
CA LEU A 34 0.15 -29.92 -18.94
C LEU A 34 -1.05 -30.09 -19.88
N GLU A 35 -2.22 -29.57 -19.52
CA GLU A 35 -3.40 -29.61 -20.36
C GLU A 35 -3.16 -28.85 -21.67
N ASN A 36 -2.64 -27.62 -21.62
CA ASN A 36 -2.33 -26.85 -22.84
C ASN A 36 -1.27 -27.53 -23.72
N LYS A 37 -0.37 -28.31 -23.12
CA LYS A 37 0.72 -28.97 -23.85
C LYS A 37 0.29 -30.28 -24.50
N PHE A 38 -0.60 -31.03 -23.85
CA PHE A 38 -0.93 -32.42 -24.22
C PHE A 38 -2.37 -32.63 -24.64
N LEU A 39 -3.26 -31.69 -24.37
CA LEU A 39 -4.65 -31.72 -24.82
C LEU A 39 -4.84 -30.55 -25.79
N GLU A 40 -5.21 -30.87 -27.03
CA GLU A 40 -5.75 -29.87 -27.96
C GLU A 40 -7.12 -29.44 -27.44
N LYS A 41 -7.14 -28.52 -26.47
CA LYS A 41 -8.39 -27.91 -26.01
C LYS A 41 -8.67 -26.73 -26.93
N GLU A 42 -9.77 -26.82 -27.68
CA GLU A 42 -10.42 -25.66 -28.32
C GLU A 42 -10.95 -24.65 -27.27
N ASN A 43 -10.90 -24.99 -25.98
CA ASN A 43 -11.42 -24.20 -24.88
C ASN A 43 -10.33 -23.41 -24.14
N MET A 44 -10.65 -22.15 -23.86
CA MET A 44 -9.85 -21.17 -23.13
C MET A 44 -9.33 -21.67 -21.77
N PRO A 45 -8.08 -21.32 -21.36
CA PRO A 45 -7.52 -21.69 -20.06
C PRO A 45 -8.37 -21.23 -18.87
N VAL A 46 -8.33 -21.98 -17.76
CA VAL A 46 -9.13 -21.68 -16.56
C VAL A 46 -8.78 -20.33 -15.95
N SER A 47 -7.51 -19.92 -15.97
CA SER A 47 -7.08 -18.59 -15.51
C SER A 47 -7.70 -17.46 -16.33
N GLU A 48 -7.74 -17.61 -17.65
CA GLU A 48 -8.32 -16.61 -18.54
C GLU A 48 -9.84 -16.55 -18.41
N LEU A 49 -10.51 -17.70 -18.33
CA LEU A 49 -11.94 -17.78 -17.98
C LEU A 49 -12.24 -17.13 -16.63
N THR A 50 -11.37 -17.33 -15.63
CA THR A 50 -11.52 -16.70 -14.30
C THR A 50 -11.45 -15.18 -14.41
N ASN A 51 -10.51 -14.65 -15.19
CA ASN A 51 -10.37 -13.20 -15.41
C ASN A 51 -11.58 -12.60 -16.13
N ILE A 52 -12.13 -13.29 -17.12
CA ILE A 52 -13.37 -12.86 -17.79
C ILE A 52 -14.53 -12.83 -16.81
N VAL A 53 -14.72 -13.90 -16.03
CA VAL A 53 -15.76 -13.95 -14.99
C VAL A 53 -15.60 -12.80 -13.99
N PHE A 54 -14.38 -12.46 -13.58
CA PHE A 54 -14.13 -11.37 -12.64
C PHE A 54 -14.51 -10.01 -13.25
N LYS A 55 -14.14 -9.76 -14.51
CA LYS A 55 -14.52 -8.53 -15.23
C LYS A 55 -16.03 -8.39 -15.38
N GLU A 56 -16.72 -9.47 -15.75
CA GLU A 56 -18.18 -9.48 -15.85
C GLU A 56 -18.84 -9.19 -14.50
N VAL A 57 -18.33 -9.78 -13.42
CA VAL A 57 -18.81 -9.49 -12.06
C VAL A 57 -18.60 -8.02 -11.70
N THR A 58 -17.44 -7.43 -12.03
CA THR A 58 -17.19 -6.00 -11.83
C THR A 58 -18.23 -5.16 -12.55
N SER A 59 -18.43 -5.38 -13.86
CA SER A 59 -19.41 -4.64 -14.65
C SER A 59 -20.85 -4.84 -14.17
N TYR A 60 -21.21 -6.06 -13.75
CA TYR A 60 -22.54 -6.33 -13.19
C TYR A 60 -22.77 -5.53 -11.91
N VAL A 61 -21.81 -5.55 -10.98
CA VAL A 61 -21.94 -4.89 -9.67
C VAL A 61 -21.98 -3.37 -9.81
N GLU A 62 -21.22 -2.79 -10.73
CA GLU A 62 -21.26 -1.35 -11.03
C GLU A 62 -22.64 -0.88 -11.52
N GLN A 63 -23.37 -1.73 -12.23
CA GLN A 63 -24.72 -1.45 -12.73
C GLN A 63 -25.83 -1.83 -11.73
N ASN A 64 -25.51 -2.65 -10.74
CA ASN A 64 -26.47 -3.28 -9.84
C ASN A 64 -26.00 -3.16 -8.38
N THR A 65 -25.68 -1.93 -7.97
CA THR A 65 -25.03 -1.65 -6.69
C THR A 65 -25.79 -2.26 -5.51
N ASP A 66 -27.12 -2.13 -5.47
CA ASP A 66 -28.02 -2.48 -4.36
C ASP A 66 -28.48 -3.92 -4.26
N MET A 67 -27.91 -4.82 -5.07
CA MET A 67 -28.36 -6.20 -5.13
C MET A 67 -27.37 -7.21 -4.54
N GLU A 68 -27.92 -8.16 -3.79
CA GLU A 68 -27.24 -9.41 -3.53
C GLU A 68 -27.15 -10.23 -4.82
N PHE A 69 -26.01 -10.86 -5.04
CA PHE A 69 -25.77 -11.62 -6.26
C PHE A 69 -24.96 -12.88 -5.97
N ASP A 70 -25.00 -13.83 -6.89
CA ASP A 70 -24.04 -14.94 -6.97
C ASP A 70 -23.34 -14.89 -8.34
N LEU A 71 -22.30 -15.71 -8.51
CA LEU A 71 -21.57 -15.76 -9.78
C LEU A 71 -22.44 -16.20 -10.97
N PHE A 72 -23.50 -16.98 -10.75
CA PHE A 72 -24.39 -17.44 -11.82
C PHE A 72 -25.23 -16.28 -12.38
N VAL A 73 -25.67 -15.39 -11.50
CA VAL A 73 -26.40 -14.18 -11.89
C VAL A 73 -25.43 -13.15 -12.49
N ALA A 74 -24.29 -12.91 -11.86
CA ALA A 74 -23.40 -11.79 -12.20
C ALA A 74 -22.48 -12.02 -13.41
N SER A 75 -22.30 -13.26 -13.87
CA SER A 75 -21.40 -13.57 -14.98
C SER A 75 -22.06 -14.52 -15.99
N GLU A 76 -22.20 -14.06 -17.23
CA GLU A 76 -22.69 -14.87 -18.34
C GLU A 76 -21.72 -16.02 -18.65
N THR A 77 -20.42 -15.74 -18.63
CA THR A 77 -19.38 -16.76 -18.81
C THR A 77 -19.51 -17.86 -17.75
N PHE A 78 -19.65 -17.51 -16.48
CA PHE A 78 -19.81 -18.50 -15.41
C PHE A 78 -21.14 -19.26 -15.52
N ARG A 79 -22.21 -18.60 -15.98
CA ARG A 79 -23.52 -19.22 -16.20
C ARG A 79 -23.46 -20.32 -17.24
N ASN A 80 -22.76 -20.08 -18.34
CA ASN A 80 -22.66 -20.99 -19.49
C ASN A 80 -21.76 -22.22 -19.25
N ILE A 81 -21.00 -22.27 -18.15
CA ILE A 81 -20.25 -23.48 -17.77
C ILE A 81 -21.24 -24.55 -17.30
N PRO A 82 -21.22 -25.79 -17.83
CA PRO A 82 -22.13 -26.85 -17.38
C PRO A 82 -22.08 -27.08 -15.87
N MET A 83 -23.24 -27.26 -15.24
CA MET A 83 -23.35 -27.54 -13.79
C MET A 83 -22.72 -28.88 -13.40
N THR A 84 -22.81 -29.86 -14.30
CA THR A 84 -22.24 -31.19 -14.12
C THR A 84 -21.26 -31.51 -15.23
N ALA A 85 -20.22 -32.26 -14.87
CA ALA A 85 -19.34 -32.95 -15.79
C ALA A 85 -19.37 -34.44 -15.38
N ASP A 86 -19.72 -35.33 -16.31
CA ASP A 86 -19.81 -36.77 -16.09
C ASP A 86 -20.69 -37.18 -14.89
N GLY A 87 -21.86 -36.53 -14.75
CA GLY A 87 -22.80 -36.81 -13.66
C GLY A 87 -22.35 -36.31 -12.28
N LYS A 88 -21.22 -35.60 -12.19
CA LYS A 88 -20.69 -34.99 -10.95
C LYS A 88 -20.68 -33.46 -11.03
N PRO A 89 -20.67 -32.74 -9.90
CA PRO A 89 -20.54 -31.28 -9.90
C PRO A 89 -19.31 -30.82 -10.68
N SER A 90 -19.48 -29.79 -11.51
CA SER A 90 -18.42 -29.30 -12.40
C SER A 90 -17.17 -28.83 -11.63
N PRO A 91 -16.01 -29.48 -11.83
CA PRO A 91 -14.76 -29.08 -11.20
C PRO A 91 -14.33 -27.66 -11.58
N LEU A 92 -14.61 -27.26 -12.83
CA LEU A 92 -14.30 -25.93 -13.37
C LEU A 92 -15.06 -24.84 -12.63
N ARG A 93 -16.39 -25.00 -12.45
CA ARG A 93 -17.21 -24.05 -11.68
C ARG A 93 -16.72 -23.94 -10.24
N ALA A 94 -16.40 -25.08 -9.63
CA ALA A 94 -15.91 -25.11 -8.26
C ALA A 94 -14.55 -24.41 -8.11
N GLN A 95 -13.67 -24.52 -9.11
CA GLN A 95 -12.38 -23.83 -9.12
C GLN A 95 -12.55 -22.31 -9.23
N ILE A 96 -13.31 -21.83 -10.20
CA ILE A 96 -13.57 -20.39 -10.39
C ILE A 96 -14.24 -19.80 -9.13
N GLY A 97 -15.25 -20.50 -8.58
CA GLY A 97 -15.93 -20.07 -7.36
C GLY A 97 -15.00 -19.97 -6.14
N ARG A 98 -14.05 -20.91 -5.99
CA ARG A 98 -13.02 -20.82 -4.94
C ARG A 98 -12.05 -19.67 -5.16
N SER A 99 -11.60 -19.45 -6.40
CA SER A 99 -10.73 -18.32 -6.74
C SER A 99 -11.41 -17.00 -6.41
N PHE A 100 -12.67 -16.82 -6.80
CA PHE A 100 -13.46 -15.62 -6.46
C PHE A 100 -13.65 -15.46 -4.94
N ALA A 101 -14.03 -16.53 -4.23
CA ALA A 101 -14.19 -16.45 -2.78
C ALA A 101 -12.89 -16.10 -2.05
N ASN A 102 -11.74 -16.51 -2.59
CA ASN A 102 -10.42 -16.20 -2.05
C ASN A 102 -9.99 -14.77 -2.40
N SER A 103 -10.21 -14.30 -3.63
CA SER A 103 -9.89 -12.92 -4.03
C SER A 103 -10.67 -11.91 -3.18
N VAL A 104 -11.97 -12.16 -2.95
CA VAL A 104 -12.81 -11.38 -2.04
C VAL A 104 -12.28 -11.42 -0.60
N ARG A 105 -11.97 -12.61 -0.07
CA ARG A 105 -11.47 -12.75 1.32
C ARG A 105 -10.12 -12.06 1.55
N SER A 106 -9.25 -12.09 0.55
CA SER A 106 -7.90 -11.51 0.62
C SER A 106 -7.85 -10.03 0.26
N GLY A 107 -8.98 -9.41 -0.10
CA GLY A 107 -9.04 -8.01 -0.54
C GLY A 107 -8.36 -7.77 -1.90
N ARG A 108 -8.14 -8.83 -2.70
CA ARG A 108 -7.51 -8.74 -4.03
C ARG A 108 -8.53 -8.52 -5.15
N PHE A 109 -9.82 -8.69 -4.88
CA PHE A 109 -10.86 -8.31 -5.83
C PHE A 109 -11.05 -6.79 -5.81
N GLU A 110 -11.15 -6.17 -6.98
CA GLU A 110 -11.09 -4.71 -7.15
C GLU A 110 -12.22 -3.96 -6.42
N LEU A 111 -13.39 -4.59 -6.31
CA LEU A 111 -14.57 -3.99 -5.67
C LEU A 111 -14.74 -4.45 -4.20
N PRO A 112 -15.24 -3.57 -3.31
CA PRO A 112 -15.49 -3.87 -1.90
C PRO A 112 -16.75 -4.72 -1.74
N ILE A 113 -16.60 -6.01 -1.96
CA ILE A 113 -17.67 -7.00 -1.92
C ILE A 113 -17.49 -7.88 -0.68
N GLN A 114 -18.59 -8.30 -0.05
CA GLN A 114 -18.55 -9.26 1.05
C GLN A 114 -19.50 -10.43 0.85
N LYS A 115 -19.21 -11.54 1.52
CA LYS A 115 -20.13 -12.67 1.64
C LYS A 115 -21.32 -12.26 2.50
N VAL A 116 -22.52 -12.53 2.03
CA VAL A 116 -23.72 -12.33 2.84
C VAL A 116 -23.80 -13.45 3.87
N LYS A 117 -24.07 -13.08 5.13
CA LYS A 117 -24.32 -14.03 6.22
C LYS A 117 -25.79 -13.97 6.62
N LEU A 118 -26.34 -15.12 6.98
CA LEU A 118 -27.61 -15.24 7.66
C LEU A 118 -27.47 -14.75 9.11
N GLU A 119 -28.59 -14.47 9.79
CA GLU A 119 -28.62 -14.02 11.19
C GLU A 119 -27.85 -14.96 12.14
N ASN A 120 -27.82 -16.26 11.82
CA ASN A 120 -27.09 -17.28 12.57
C ASN A 120 -25.58 -17.33 12.28
N GLY A 121 -25.05 -16.37 11.52
CA GLY A 121 -23.62 -16.26 11.18
C GLY A 121 -23.12 -17.20 10.08
N LYS A 122 -23.96 -18.11 9.56
CA LYS A 122 -23.61 -18.96 8.40
C LYS A 122 -23.65 -18.17 7.10
N ASN A 123 -22.84 -18.56 6.12
CA ASN A 123 -22.90 -17.96 4.79
C ASN A 123 -24.27 -18.20 4.15
N LYS A 124 -24.86 -17.15 3.59
CA LYS A 124 -26.07 -17.25 2.77
C LYS A 124 -25.71 -17.94 1.46
N LEU A 125 -26.56 -18.89 1.07
CA LEU A 125 -26.48 -19.57 -0.22
C LEU A 125 -27.68 -19.16 -1.08
N SER A 126 -27.48 -19.08 -2.39
CA SER A 126 -28.56 -18.86 -3.35
C SER A 126 -29.38 -20.14 -3.56
N LEU A 127 -30.46 -20.05 -4.34
CA LEU A 127 -31.26 -21.21 -4.74
C LEU A 127 -30.42 -22.29 -5.45
N ASN A 128 -29.31 -21.90 -6.07
CA ASN A 128 -28.36 -22.80 -6.73
C ASN A 128 -27.27 -23.34 -5.78
N ASN A 129 -27.44 -23.18 -4.46
CA ASN A 129 -26.44 -23.50 -3.43
C ASN A 129 -25.09 -22.78 -3.63
N ALA A 130 -25.07 -21.64 -4.32
CA ALA A 130 -23.87 -20.83 -4.52
C ALA A 130 -23.73 -19.78 -3.40
N LEU A 131 -22.50 -19.40 -3.06
CA LEU A 131 -22.26 -18.32 -2.11
C LEU A 131 -22.86 -17.01 -2.63
N VAL A 132 -23.60 -16.31 -1.76
CA VAL A 132 -24.18 -15.00 -2.06
C VAL A 132 -23.23 -13.91 -1.59
N TYR A 133 -23.10 -12.89 -2.42
CA TYR A 133 -22.28 -11.72 -2.21
C TYR A 133 -23.15 -10.48 -2.30
N LYS A 134 -22.69 -9.38 -1.72
CA LYS A 134 -23.25 -8.07 -1.96
C LYS A 134 -22.16 -7.04 -2.03
N LEU A 135 -22.34 -6.03 -2.86
CA LEU A 135 -21.57 -4.81 -2.72
C LEU A 135 -21.81 -4.27 -1.33
N MET A 136 -20.76 -3.81 -0.66
CA MET A 136 -20.93 -3.14 0.61
C MET A 136 -21.55 -1.76 0.39
N ILE A 137 -22.88 -1.69 0.32
CA ILE A 137 -23.59 -0.42 0.34
C ILE A 137 -23.79 0.00 1.77
N LYS A 138 -23.36 1.23 2.02
CA LYS A 138 -23.43 1.91 3.30
C LYS A 138 -24.87 2.27 3.64
N ASN A 139 -25.66 1.32 4.12
CA ASN A 139 -26.93 1.61 4.77
C ASN A 139 -27.17 0.63 5.92
N GLU A 140 -26.53 0.89 7.06
CA GLU A 140 -27.04 0.79 8.44
C GLU A 140 -25.92 1.15 9.45
N PRO A 141 -26.25 1.64 10.65
CA PRO A 141 -25.58 2.77 11.29
C PRO A 141 -24.18 2.41 11.78
N LEU A 142 -23.22 2.56 10.90
CA LEU A 142 -21.81 2.54 11.22
C LEU A 142 -21.41 3.99 11.53
N ASN A 143 -20.96 4.25 12.75
CA ASN A 143 -19.91 5.23 12.94
C ASN A 143 -18.69 4.76 12.11
N SER A 144 -18.68 5.02 10.80
CA SER A 144 -17.47 5.10 9.98
C SER A 144 -17.82 5.59 8.56
N PRO A 145 -17.29 6.75 8.10
CA PRO A 145 -17.31 7.14 6.69
C PRO A 145 -16.54 6.10 5.85
N LEU A 146 -16.65 5.98 4.51
CA LEU A 146 -15.52 5.30 3.82
C LEU A 146 -14.40 6.33 3.85
N PRO A 147 -13.44 6.15 4.75
CA PRO A 147 -13.23 7.20 5.72
C PRO A 147 -12.13 8.06 5.19
N LEU A 148 -12.38 9.37 5.14
CA LEU A 148 -11.35 10.40 5.14
C LEU A 148 -10.14 10.02 6.03
N TYR A 149 -10.34 9.23 7.08
CA TYR A 149 -9.30 8.80 8.01
C TYR A 149 -8.61 7.47 7.69
N GLU A 150 -9.10 6.64 6.76
CA GLU A 150 -8.57 5.28 6.56
C GLU A 150 -7.11 5.23 6.16
N PRO A 151 -6.63 6.06 5.20
CA PRO A 151 -5.20 6.06 4.89
C PRO A 151 -4.34 6.35 6.12
N ILE A 152 -4.85 7.18 7.03
CA ILE A 152 -4.20 7.53 8.30
C ILE A 152 -4.27 6.34 9.27
N TYR A 153 -5.43 5.70 9.43
CA TYR A 153 -5.61 4.51 10.26
C TYR A 153 -4.71 3.35 9.81
N GLU A 154 -4.67 3.05 8.51
CA GLU A 154 -3.82 2.01 7.92
C GLU A 154 -2.35 2.25 8.27
N LYS A 155 -1.86 3.47 8.06
CA LYS A 155 -0.46 3.80 8.36
C LYS A 155 -0.16 3.72 9.85
N ILE A 156 -1.05 4.20 10.71
CA ILE A 156 -0.84 4.13 12.16
C ILE A 156 -0.81 2.67 12.62
N ARG A 157 -1.72 1.82 12.11
CA ARG A 157 -1.71 0.37 12.38
C ARG A 157 -0.41 -0.28 11.88
N SER A 158 0.09 0.13 10.71
CA SER A 158 1.37 -0.36 10.18
C SER A 158 2.54 0.01 11.09
N TRP A 159 2.59 1.24 11.62
CA TRP A 159 3.62 1.65 12.58
C TRP A 159 3.55 0.86 13.89
N ILE A 160 2.33 0.67 14.42
CA ILE A 160 2.13 -0.15 15.64
C ILE A 160 2.67 -1.56 15.39
N GLY A 161 2.25 -2.22 14.31
CA GLY A 161 2.70 -3.55 13.95
C GLY A 161 4.22 -3.64 13.79
N TYR A 162 4.84 -2.65 13.12
CA TYR A 162 6.30 -2.59 12.96
C TYR A 162 7.01 -2.50 14.31
N PHE A 163 6.60 -1.60 15.20
CA PHE A 163 7.26 -1.43 16.50
C PHE A 163 7.02 -2.59 17.47
N GLU A 164 5.86 -3.24 17.40
CA GLU A 164 5.54 -4.39 18.25
C GLU A 164 6.42 -5.60 17.88
N ASN A 165 6.66 -5.83 16.59
CA ASN A 165 7.36 -7.02 16.11
C ASN A 165 8.87 -6.83 15.87
N GLN A 166 9.41 -5.61 15.98
CA GLN A 166 10.84 -5.38 15.76
C GLN A 166 11.72 -6.15 16.77
N PRO A 167 12.94 -6.56 16.38
CA PRO A 167 13.88 -7.22 17.27
C PRO A 167 14.12 -6.40 18.55
N LYS A 168 14.05 -7.07 19.70
CA LYS A 168 14.20 -6.41 21.02
C LYS A 168 15.66 -6.32 21.48
N ILE A 169 16.55 -7.06 20.82
CA ILE A 169 18.00 -6.97 20.99
C ILE A 169 18.55 -5.69 20.38
N LYS A 170 19.69 -5.19 20.87
CA LYS A 170 20.29 -3.97 20.31
C LYS A 170 20.83 -4.23 18.91
N TYR A 171 20.84 -3.20 18.06
CA TYR A 171 21.33 -3.32 16.69
C TYR A 171 22.78 -3.82 16.63
N ASN A 172 23.67 -3.28 17.47
CA ASN A 172 25.07 -3.68 17.51
C ASN A 172 25.31 -5.11 18.02
N GLU A 173 24.32 -5.72 18.67
CA GLU A 173 24.39 -7.10 19.16
C GLU A 173 23.94 -8.11 18.07
N ASN A 174 23.05 -7.71 17.16
CA ASN A 174 22.63 -8.55 16.03
C ASN A 174 22.12 -7.70 14.84
N PRO A 175 23.03 -7.13 14.05
CA PRO A 175 22.65 -6.31 12.88
C PRO A 175 21.82 -7.08 11.85
N GLU A 176 22.12 -8.37 11.67
CA GLU A 176 21.47 -9.23 10.68
C GLU A 176 19.97 -9.40 10.95
N ALA A 177 19.59 -9.63 12.21
CA ALA A 177 18.17 -9.72 12.58
C ALA A 177 17.41 -8.41 12.34
N HIS A 178 18.06 -7.27 12.63
CA HIS A 178 17.47 -5.95 12.37
C HIS A 178 17.33 -5.67 10.88
N ASP A 179 18.36 -5.99 10.11
CA ASP A 179 18.36 -5.80 8.66
C ASP A 179 17.32 -6.71 7.99
N GLN A 180 17.28 -8.01 8.32
CA GLN A 180 16.24 -8.93 7.83
C GLN A 180 14.83 -8.45 8.19
N TYR A 181 14.64 -7.98 9.42
CA TYR A 181 13.35 -7.43 9.84
C TYR A 181 12.97 -6.20 9.01
N ARG A 182 13.91 -5.27 8.78
CA ARG A 182 13.68 -4.08 7.99
C ARG A 182 13.35 -4.43 6.52
N GLN A 183 14.10 -5.35 5.91
CA GLN A 183 13.85 -5.80 4.54
C GLN A 183 12.42 -6.30 4.32
N GLN A 184 11.86 -7.00 5.31
CA GLN A 184 10.57 -7.68 5.21
C GLN A 184 9.39 -6.83 5.70
N ASN A 185 9.64 -5.81 6.55
CA ASN A 185 8.59 -5.12 7.28
C ASN A 185 8.61 -3.59 7.14
N ASP A 186 9.76 -2.98 6.79
CA ASP A 186 9.81 -1.54 6.55
C ASP A 186 9.23 -1.24 5.17
N LEU A 187 8.30 -0.29 5.10
CA LEU A 187 7.45 -0.12 3.92
C LEU A 187 8.26 0.29 2.68
N ASP A 188 9.25 1.17 2.86
CA ASP A 188 10.14 1.60 1.79
C ASP A 188 10.97 0.44 1.23
N CYS A 189 11.49 -0.42 2.10
CA CYS A 189 12.23 -1.63 1.74
C CYS A 189 11.32 -2.61 1.01
N VAL A 190 10.13 -2.89 1.55
CA VAL A 190 9.15 -3.82 0.93
C VAL A 190 8.76 -3.34 -0.48
N LEU A 191 8.48 -2.05 -0.64
CA LEU A 191 8.17 -1.46 -1.94
C LEU A 191 9.36 -1.53 -2.92
N ARG A 192 10.59 -1.55 -2.41
CA ARG A 192 11.83 -1.67 -3.18
C ARG A 192 12.46 -3.08 -3.09
N ASN A 193 11.63 -4.13 -3.04
CA ASN A 193 12.05 -5.54 -3.09
C ASN A 193 13.07 -5.93 -2.00
N GLY A 194 12.91 -5.40 -0.79
CA GLY A 194 13.80 -5.65 0.35
C GLY A 194 15.13 -4.89 0.29
N ASN A 195 15.28 -3.86 -0.54
CA ASN A 195 16.54 -3.12 -0.63
C ASN A 195 16.76 -2.27 0.64
N LEU A 196 17.82 -2.57 1.41
CA LEU A 196 18.17 -1.82 2.62
C LEU A 196 18.64 -0.38 2.40
N ASN A 197 18.99 -0.03 1.16
CA ASN A 197 19.25 1.36 0.78
C ASN A 197 17.96 2.15 0.52
N ALA A 198 16.80 1.50 0.50
CA ALA A 198 15.53 2.20 0.38
C ALA A 198 15.31 3.11 1.58
N ASP A 199 14.78 4.29 1.27
CA ASP A 199 14.36 5.28 2.24
C ASP A 199 13.08 5.97 1.76
N THR A 200 12.33 6.53 2.70
CA THR A 200 11.14 7.33 2.39
C THR A 200 11.54 8.78 2.09
N ILE A 201 10.96 9.35 1.03
CA ILE A 201 11.12 10.76 0.66
C ILE A 201 10.49 11.65 1.73
N PHE A 202 9.21 11.40 2.07
CA PHE A 202 8.49 12.09 3.13
C PHE A 202 8.07 11.15 4.26
N SER A 203 8.67 11.34 5.44
CA SER A 203 8.21 10.68 6.66
C SER A 203 6.80 11.17 7.03
N LEU A 204 5.80 10.30 6.89
CA LEU A 204 4.39 10.62 7.18
C LEU A 204 4.12 10.99 8.65
N TRP A 205 5.06 10.72 9.57
CA TRP A 205 4.93 11.10 10.97
C TRP A 205 4.97 12.62 11.16
N LEU A 206 5.86 13.33 10.45
CA LEU A 206 6.03 14.78 10.65
C LEU A 206 4.81 15.59 10.19
N PRO A 207 4.25 15.38 8.98
CA PRO A 207 3.01 16.03 8.57
C PRO A 207 1.83 15.74 9.49
N LEU A 208 1.70 14.50 9.99
CA LEU A 208 0.67 14.15 10.99
C LEU A 208 0.88 14.93 12.29
N ARG A 209 2.11 14.95 12.81
CA ARG A 209 2.45 15.67 14.05
C ARG A 209 2.18 17.17 13.90
N TYR A 210 2.64 17.79 12.83
CA TYR A 210 2.42 19.21 12.58
C TYR A 210 0.93 19.53 12.42
N THR A 211 0.17 18.70 11.72
CA THR A 211 -1.28 18.88 11.58
C THR A 211 -2.00 18.79 12.92
N LEU A 212 -1.71 17.76 13.72
CA LEU A 212 -2.31 17.59 15.04
C LEU A 212 -2.02 18.80 15.93
N VAL A 213 -0.76 19.26 15.99
CA VAL A 213 -0.34 20.40 16.80
C VAL A 213 -0.93 21.71 16.29
N SER A 214 -0.93 21.95 14.98
CA SER A 214 -1.48 23.16 14.36
C SER A 214 -2.98 23.31 14.64
N LEU A 215 -3.75 22.21 14.53
CA LEU A 215 -5.21 22.25 14.72
C LEU A 215 -5.66 22.27 16.18
N ASN A 216 -4.85 21.76 17.12
CA ASN A 216 -5.31 21.49 18.48
C ASN A 216 -4.43 22.07 19.59
N GLY A 217 -3.15 22.32 19.31
CA GLY A 217 -2.14 22.56 20.33
C GLY A 217 -1.83 21.32 21.18
N TYR A 218 -0.70 21.34 21.90
CA TYR A 218 -0.23 20.20 22.70
C TYR A 218 -1.21 19.79 23.81
N VAL A 219 -1.79 20.77 24.52
CA VAL A 219 -2.66 20.54 25.68
C VAL A 219 -3.93 19.77 25.30
N LYS A 220 -4.60 20.16 24.20
CA LYS A 220 -5.83 19.49 23.76
C LYS A 220 -5.56 18.06 23.27
N ILE A 221 -4.41 17.82 22.63
CA ILE A 221 -4.00 16.47 22.22
C ILE A 221 -3.85 15.59 23.46
N GLU A 222 -3.07 16.04 24.45
CA GLU A 222 -2.84 15.29 25.70
C GLU A 222 -4.14 15.05 26.46
N HIS A 223 -5.06 16.01 26.51
CA HIS A 223 -6.38 15.82 27.11
C HIS A 223 -7.25 14.78 26.36
N THR A 224 -7.15 14.75 25.02
CA THR A 224 -7.98 13.86 24.18
C THR A 224 -7.45 12.43 24.18
N THR A 225 -6.13 12.24 24.14
CA THR A 225 -5.48 10.93 24.07
C THR A 225 -5.04 10.41 25.44
N GLY A 226 -5.00 11.26 26.46
CA GLY A 226 -4.37 10.98 27.76
C GLY A 226 -2.84 10.90 27.70
N LEU A 227 -2.22 11.27 26.57
CA LEU A 227 -0.78 11.07 26.31
C LEU A 227 -0.16 12.24 25.56
N LYS A 228 1.07 12.58 25.89
CA LYS A 228 1.88 13.53 25.11
C LYS A 228 2.10 13.01 23.70
N ILE A 229 2.13 13.93 22.73
CA ILE A 229 2.33 13.61 21.32
C ILE A 229 3.76 13.11 21.06
N GLU A 230 3.88 11.80 20.86
CA GLU A 230 5.13 11.12 20.55
C GLU A 230 4.86 9.95 19.60
N LYS A 231 5.86 9.53 18.81
CA LYS A 231 5.72 8.37 17.92
C LYS A 231 5.93 7.06 18.69
N THR A 232 5.13 6.83 19.73
CA THR A 232 5.21 5.65 20.59
C THR A 232 3.97 4.77 20.42
N ILE A 233 4.11 3.45 20.64
CA ILE A 233 2.98 2.51 20.55
C ILE A 233 1.78 2.97 21.41
N PRO A 234 1.96 3.40 22.68
CA PRO A 234 0.83 3.86 23.50
C PRO A 234 0.09 5.06 22.89
N PHE A 235 0.83 6.07 22.42
CA PHE A 235 0.22 7.25 21.79
C PHE A 235 -0.51 6.87 20.51
N LEU A 236 0.13 6.09 19.63
CA LEU A 236 -0.46 5.67 18.36
C LEU A 236 -1.75 4.86 18.57
N LYS A 237 -1.77 3.92 19.53
CA LYS A 237 -2.99 3.17 19.89
C LYS A 237 -4.09 4.08 20.43
N SER A 238 -3.74 5.02 21.31
CA SER A 238 -4.71 5.98 21.86
C SER A 238 -5.27 6.93 20.79
N LEU A 239 -4.44 7.36 19.84
CA LEU A 239 -4.83 8.23 18.74
C LEU A 239 -5.91 7.58 17.86
N ILE A 240 -5.81 6.28 17.58
CA ILE A 240 -6.78 5.54 16.75
C ILE A 240 -7.92 4.88 17.55
N SER A 241 -8.02 5.15 18.86
CA SER A 241 -9.07 4.61 19.73
C SER A 241 -10.12 5.67 20.04
N ASN A 242 -11.33 5.24 20.42
CA ASN A 242 -12.38 6.12 20.96
C ASN A 242 -12.72 7.34 20.07
N ASN A 243 -12.56 7.20 18.75
CA ASN A 243 -12.70 8.27 17.75
C ASN A 243 -11.81 9.50 18.00
N ASN A 244 -10.65 9.31 18.64
CA ASN A 244 -9.75 10.42 18.98
C ASN A 244 -9.13 11.06 17.75
N LEU A 245 -8.85 10.28 16.71
CA LEU A 245 -8.33 10.78 15.44
C LEU A 245 -9.31 11.80 14.82
N GLU A 246 -10.61 11.47 14.78
CA GLU A 246 -11.66 12.32 14.23
C GLU A 246 -11.90 13.58 15.07
N LYS A 247 -11.79 13.47 16.41
CA LYS A 247 -11.88 14.64 17.30
C LYS A 247 -10.73 15.63 17.08
N LEU A 248 -9.54 15.12 16.77
CA LEU A 248 -8.33 15.90 16.56
C LEU A 248 -8.14 16.35 15.11
N LEU A 249 -8.79 15.67 14.16
CA LEU A 249 -8.76 15.99 12.74
C LEU A 249 -10.19 16.16 12.21
N PRO A 250 -10.88 17.28 12.45
CA PRO A 250 -12.27 17.43 12.01
C PRO A 250 -12.40 17.30 10.48
N LYS A 251 -13.43 16.59 10.01
CA LYS A 251 -13.62 16.27 8.58
C LYS A 251 -13.89 17.50 7.71
N GLU A 252 -14.38 18.57 8.32
CA GLU A 252 -14.71 19.84 7.66
C GLU A 252 -13.46 20.66 7.35
N LYS A 253 -12.30 20.32 7.92
CA LYS A 253 -11.04 21.03 7.69
C LYS A 253 -10.36 20.52 6.43
N GLN A 254 -10.02 21.44 5.52
CA GLN A 254 -9.22 21.14 4.33
C GLN A 254 -7.91 20.44 4.68
N THR A 255 -7.26 20.83 5.78
CA THR A 255 -6.03 20.19 6.28
C THR A 255 -6.20 18.69 6.50
N THR A 256 -7.36 18.24 7.01
CA THR A 256 -7.66 16.81 7.22
C THR A 256 -7.75 16.07 5.88
N VAL A 257 -8.39 16.69 4.87
CA VAL A 257 -8.50 16.14 3.51
C VAL A 257 -7.14 16.02 2.84
N LEU A 258 -6.33 17.07 2.93
CA LEU A 258 -4.97 17.06 2.40
C LEU A 258 -4.10 16.02 3.10
N LEU A 259 -4.14 15.94 4.43
CA LEU A 259 -3.37 14.96 5.20
C LEU A 259 -3.76 13.53 4.81
N SER A 260 -5.05 13.26 4.64
CA SER A 260 -5.54 11.96 4.18
C SER A 260 -5.00 11.60 2.79
N ASN A 261 -5.06 12.55 1.85
CA ASN A 261 -4.54 12.33 0.50
C ASN A 261 -3.02 12.08 0.52
N LEU A 262 -2.28 12.83 1.33
CA LEU A 262 -0.85 12.61 1.54
C LEU A 262 -0.57 11.22 2.11
N PHE A 263 -1.36 10.73 3.07
CA PHE A 263 -1.19 9.37 3.61
C PHE A 263 -1.52 8.29 2.57
N LYS A 264 -2.48 8.53 1.68
CA LYS A 264 -2.81 7.61 0.59
C LYS A 264 -1.63 7.48 -0.39
N LEU A 265 -1.04 8.60 -0.80
CA LEU A 265 0.10 8.64 -1.72
C LEU A 265 1.41 8.19 -1.05
N GLY A 266 1.65 8.65 0.18
CA GLY A 266 2.89 8.42 0.92
C GLY A 266 3.13 6.99 1.37
N GLN A 267 2.19 6.08 1.11
CA GLN A 267 2.29 4.64 1.36
C GLN A 267 2.62 3.83 0.10
N ARG A 268 2.95 4.50 -0.99
CA ARG A 268 3.21 3.89 -2.31
C ARG A 268 4.65 4.12 -2.76
N ILE A 269 5.03 3.46 -3.86
CA ILE A 269 6.40 3.44 -4.39
C ILE A 269 6.91 4.85 -4.70
N GLU A 270 6.03 5.78 -5.10
CA GLU A 270 6.40 7.17 -5.41
C GLU A 270 6.98 7.93 -4.21
N ASN A 271 6.73 7.49 -2.97
CA ASN A 271 7.31 8.10 -1.78
C ASN A 271 8.63 7.42 -1.35
N THR A 272 9.25 6.62 -2.21
CA THR A 272 10.50 5.92 -1.92
C THR A 272 11.61 6.33 -2.87
N MET A 273 12.84 6.27 -2.37
CA MET A 273 14.08 6.45 -3.14
C MET A 273 15.12 5.41 -2.70
N LEU A 274 16.08 5.10 -3.56
CA LEU A 274 17.27 4.33 -3.20
C LEU A 274 18.44 5.28 -2.94
N LEU A 275 18.94 5.29 -1.71
CA LEU A 275 20.14 6.03 -1.37
C LEU A 275 21.38 5.28 -1.92
N PRO A 276 22.43 5.98 -2.40
CA PRO A 276 23.63 5.32 -2.89
C PRO A 276 24.35 4.53 -1.78
N VAL A 277 24.20 4.97 -0.52
CA VAL A 277 24.71 4.27 0.66
C VAL A 277 23.76 4.42 1.85
N ARG A 278 23.65 3.38 2.69
CA ARG A 278 22.83 3.39 3.91
C ARG A 278 23.15 4.53 4.87
N ALA A 279 24.41 4.97 4.92
CA ALA A 279 24.83 6.03 5.82
C ALA A 279 24.07 7.36 5.60
N LEU A 280 23.47 7.57 4.42
CA LEU A 280 22.63 8.73 4.12
C LEU A 280 21.28 8.72 4.85
N GLN A 281 20.80 7.57 5.35
CA GLN A 281 19.59 7.46 6.17
C GLN A 281 19.68 8.28 7.46
N LYS A 282 20.89 8.72 7.87
CA LYS A 282 21.09 9.69 8.95
C LYS A 282 20.37 11.03 8.72
N ARG A 283 19.89 11.32 7.50
CA ARG A 283 19.00 12.44 7.17
C ARG A 283 17.71 12.48 8.01
N GLY A 284 17.26 11.36 8.56
CA GLY A 284 16.12 11.35 9.49
C GLY A 284 16.42 11.97 10.85
N GLY A 285 17.70 12.14 11.19
CA GLY A 285 18.16 12.76 12.43
C GLY A 285 18.22 14.29 12.38
N LYS A 286 18.53 14.89 13.53
CA LYS A 286 18.84 16.32 13.64
C LYS A 286 20.09 16.64 12.77
N PRO A 287 20.12 17.76 12.04
CA PRO A 287 19.10 18.81 11.96
C PRO A 287 18.09 18.67 10.82
N TYR A 288 18.15 17.62 10.00
CA TYR A 288 17.39 17.54 8.76
C TYR A 288 15.96 17.01 8.93
N PHE A 289 15.74 16.08 9.87
CA PHE A 289 14.41 15.54 10.22
C PHE A 289 13.60 15.11 8.98
N ASP A 290 14.20 14.32 8.10
CA ASP A 290 13.59 13.87 6.85
C ASP A 290 13.19 14.99 5.86
N TYR A 291 13.49 16.27 6.12
CA TYR A 291 13.15 17.38 5.23
C TYR A 291 14.01 17.37 3.97
N MET A 292 13.42 16.95 2.86
CA MET A 292 14.12 16.76 1.58
C MET A 292 14.85 18.00 1.07
N PRO A 293 14.27 19.23 1.08
CA PRO A 293 15.00 20.42 0.63
C PRO A 293 16.31 20.65 1.38
N TYR A 294 16.34 20.46 2.71
CA TYR A 294 17.58 20.57 3.49
C TYR A 294 18.55 19.45 3.12
N PHE A 295 18.05 18.22 3.02
CA PHE A 295 18.88 17.07 2.61
C PHE A 295 19.55 17.27 1.24
N LEU A 296 18.78 17.68 0.23
CA LEU A 296 19.28 17.94 -1.12
C LEU A 296 20.29 19.09 -1.14
N TYR A 297 20.04 20.15 -0.36
CA TYR A 297 20.97 21.28 -0.23
C TYR A 297 22.34 20.83 0.29
N GLU A 298 22.35 19.90 1.25
CA GLU A 298 23.56 19.38 1.89
C GLU A 298 24.26 18.27 1.06
N CYS A 299 23.66 17.83 -0.06
CA CYS A 299 24.29 16.90 -1.00
C CYS A 299 25.18 17.61 -2.04
N PHE A 300 24.98 18.91 -2.29
CA PHE A 300 25.86 19.73 -3.13
C PHE A 300 27.18 20.07 -2.43
N GLU A 301 28.17 20.51 -3.21
CA GLU A 301 29.49 20.94 -2.72
C GLU A 301 29.39 21.84 -1.48
N GLY A 302 30.23 21.53 -0.49
CA GLY A 302 30.29 22.19 0.82
C GLY A 302 29.24 21.73 1.84
N GLY A 303 28.35 20.79 1.49
CA GLY A 303 27.36 20.23 2.41
C GLY A 303 27.78 18.94 3.13
N ASP A 304 27.07 18.59 4.20
CA ASP A 304 27.35 17.44 5.08
C ASP A 304 27.23 16.07 4.40
N PHE A 305 26.52 16.00 3.28
CA PHE A 305 26.31 14.77 2.51
C PHE A 305 27.10 14.72 1.20
N PHE A 306 27.76 15.81 0.82
CA PHE A 306 28.54 15.88 -0.42
C PHE A 306 29.57 14.75 -0.55
N GLY A 307 30.24 14.40 0.54
CA GLY A 307 31.27 13.35 0.57
C GLY A 307 30.79 11.97 0.12
N TYR A 308 29.49 11.68 0.19
CA TYR A 308 28.94 10.40 -0.29
C TYR A 308 28.79 10.34 -1.82
N PHE A 309 28.76 11.49 -2.49
CA PHE A 309 28.74 11.60 -3.95
C PHE A 309 30.12 11.94 -4.51
N GLY A 310 30.87 12.81 -3.81
CA GLY A 310 32.22 13.26 -4.16
C GLY A 310 32.30 14.28 -5.30
N ALA A 311 31.20 14.52 -6.01
CA ALA A 311 31.07 15.55 -7.03
C ALA A 311 29.60 15.85 -7.30
N ASP A 312 29.26 17.12 -7.58
CA ASP A 312 27.90 17.55 -7.91
C ASP A 312 27.33 16.79 -9.10
N LYS A 313 28.16 16.49 -10.12
CA LYS A 313 27.72 15.70 -11.28
C LYS A 313 27.18 14.31 -10.90
N LYS A 314 27.78 13.66 -9.88
CA LYS A 314 27.32 12.35 -9.40
C LYS A 314 26.04 12.47 -8.59
N PHE A 315 25.90 13.53 -7.80
CA PHE A 315 24.66 13.84 -7.10
C PHE A 315 23.51 14.14 -8.08
N ILE A 316 23.75 14.99 -9.07
CA ILE A 316 22.78 15.32 -10.13
C ILE A 316 22.35 14.05 -10.87
N GLN A 317 23.29 13.16 -11.20
CA GLN A 317 22.95 11.88 -11.82
C GLN A 317 22.04 11.04 -10.92
N TRP A 318 22.33 10.95 -9.62
CA TRP A 318 21.46 10.25 -8.67
C TRP A 318 20.06 10.90 -8.56
N VAL A 319 19.97 12.23 -8.58
CA VAL A 319 18.66 12.94 -8.62
C VAL A 319 17.86 12.52 -9.84
N ILE A 320 18.51 12.39 -11.01
CA ILE A 320 17.85 11.93 -12.24
C ILE A 320 17.44 10.46 -12.13
N ASP A 321 18.37 9.59 -11.72
CA ASP A 321 18.15 8.14 -11.63
C ASP A 321 17.00 7.79 -10.66
N GLU A 322 16.83 8.58 -9.60
CA GLU A 322 15.77 8.41 -8.61
C GLU A 322 14.53 9.28 -8.86
N ASP A 323 14.42 9.97 -10.01
CA ASP A 323 13.28 10.82 -10.39
C ASP A 323 12.99 11.98 -9.42
N LEU A 324 14.01 12.68 -8.94
CA LEU A 324 13.92 13.72 -7.91
C LEU A 324 14.07 15.17 -8.44
N ASP A 325 14.09 15.37 -9.76
CA ASP A 325 14.22 16.69 -10.40
C ASP A 325 13.06 17.64 -10.07
N MET A 326 11.86 17.14 -9.73
CA MET A 326 10.72 17.99 -9.34
C MET A 326 10.93 18.76 -8.02
N PHE A 327 12.01 18.47 -7.28
CA PHE A 327 12.44 19.29 -6.15
C PHE A 327 13.16 20.58 -6.56
N PHE A 328 13.35 20.81 -7.86
CA PHE A 328 14.10 21.93 -8.41
C PHE A 328 13.24 22.80 -9.33
N ASN A 329 13.41 24.12 -9.25
CA ASN A 329 12.82 25.07 -10.18
C ASN A 329 13.76 25.29 -11.37
N GLY A 330 13.64 24.44 -12.39
CA GLY A 330 14.50 24.48 -13.58
C GLY A 330 15.66 23.49 -13.46
N ASN A 331 16.88 23.96 -13.71
CA ASN A 331 18.07 23.10 -13.69
C ASN A 331 18.34 22.57 -12.27
N ILE A 332 18.86 21.35 -12.16
CA ILE A 332 19.26 20.73 -10.89
C ILE A 332 20.52 21.46 -10.36
N SER A 333 20.30 22.46 -9.50
CA SER A 333 21.35 23.22 -8.82
C SER A 333 20.93 23.58 -7.40
N LYS A 334 21.91 23.95 -6.57
CA LYS A 334 21.71 24.26 -5.15
C LYS A 334 20.74 25.42 -4.93
N GLU A 335 20.77 26.42 -5.82
CA GLU A 335 19.96 27.64 -5.77
C GLU A 335 18.51 27.41 -6.20
N ASN A 336 18.27 26.34 -6.98
CA ASN A 336 16.96 26.04 -7.55
C ASN A 336 16.13 25.09 -6.67
N ILE A 337 16.63 24.65 -5.52
CA ILE A 337 15.88 23.77 -4.61
C ILE A 337 14.63 24.49 -4.12
N ILE A 338 13.48 23.82 -4.24
CA ILE A 338 12.18 24.35 -3.83
C ILE A 338 12.01 24.20 -2.31
N ASP A 339 11.69 25.30 -1.64
CA ASP A 339 11.31 25.29 -0.22
C ASP A 339 9.86 24.80 -0.05
N LEU A 340 9.71 23.50 0.21
CA LEU A 340 8.39 22.87 0.34
C LEU A 340 7.61 23.32 1.58
N ALA A 341 8.28 23.84 2.60
CA ALA A 341 7.68 24.33 3.84
C ALA A 341 7.35 25.84 3.81
N ASN A 342 7.69 26.53 2.72
CA ASN A 342 7.43 27.96 2.52
C ASN A 342 7.93 28.84 3.69
N THR A 343 9.12 28.55 4.20
CA THR A 343 9.75 29.26 5.32
C THR A 343 10.72 30.36 4.86
N GLY A 344 11.11 30.34 3.58
CA GLY A 344 12.17 31.18 3.03
C GLY A 344 13.58 30.68 3.38
N ASP A 345 13.70 29.52 4.03
CA ASP A 345 14.97 28.96 4.50
C ASP A 345 14.94 27.43 4.33
N LEU A 346 15.69 26.92 3.36
CA LEU A 346 15.75 25.48 3.05
C LEU A 346 16.18 24.61 4.23
N LYS A 347 16.81 25.19 5.26
CA LYS A 347 17.23 24.47 6.47
C LYS A 347 16.13 24.35 7.54
N LYS A 348 14.95 24.93 7.29
CA LYS A 348 13.79 24.91 8.20
C LYS A 348 12.61 24.18 7.57
N GLY A 349 12.40 22.94 8.00
CA GLY A 349 11.27 22.11 7.54
C GLY A 349 9.97 22.26 8.31
N ILE A 350 9.88 23.18 9.27
CA ILE A 350 8.65 23.41 10.05
C ILE A 350 7.86 24.50 9.33
N PRO A 351 6.69 24.19 8.75
CA PRO A 351 5.93 25.18 7.99
C PRO A 351 5.25 26.20 8.90
N THR A 352 5.09 27.42 8.40
CA THR A 352 4.19 28.43 8.98
C THR A 352 2.74 28.04 8.75
N GLU A 353 2.41 27.65 7.51
CA GLU A 353 1.08 27.17 7.10
C GLU A 353 1.14 25.69 6.71
N ILE A 354 0.50 24.83 7.50
CA ILE A 354 0.57 23.37 7.30
C ILE A 354 0.02 22.92 5.95
N ASN A 355 -0.99 23.63 5.42
CA ASN A 355 -1.58 23.28 4.13
C ASN A 355 -0.59 23.44 2.97
N ASP A 356 0.30 24.44 3.02
CA ASP A 356 1.31 24.65 1.99
C ASP A 356 2.25 23.45 1.92
N LEU A 357 2.74 22.98 3.08
CA LEU A 357 3.57 21.77 3.16
C LEU A 357 2.84 20.55 2.59
N LEU A 358 1.59 20.33 2.99
CA LEU A 358 0.80 19.18 2.54
C LEU A 358 0.56 19.21 1.02
N VAL A 359 0.18 20.36 0.47
CA VAL A 359 -0.03 20.56 -0.97
C VAL A 359 1.26 20.31 -1.73
N ASN A 360 2.38 20.85 -1.25
CA ASN A 360 3.68 20.67 -1.89
C ASN A 360 4.12 19.20 -1.87
N TYR A 361 3.97 18.50 -0.74
CA TYR A 361 4.30 17.07 -0.65
C TYR A 361 3.42 16.23 -1.58
N ILE A 362 2.11 16.48 -1.61
CA ILE A 362 1.18 15.81 -2.53
C ILE A 362 1.60 16.04 -3.98
N LYS A 363 1.88 17.28 -4.36
CA LYS A 363 2.29 17.65 -5.72
C LYS A 363 3.57 16.93 -6.16
N ILE A 364 4.53 16.74 -5.26
CA ILE A 364 5.76 15.98 -5.54
C ILE A 364 5.42 14.50 -5.78
N LEU A 365 4.64 13.89 -4.88
CA LEU A 365 4.28 12.47 -5.00
C LEU A 365 3.42 12.18 -6.24
N GLU A 366 2.50 13.09 -6.59
CA GLU A 366 1.69 12.96 -7.81
C GLU A 366 2.53 13.04 -9.09
N GLN A 367 3.50 13.96 -9.14
CA GLN A 367 4.43 14.03 -10.26
C GLN A 367 5.27 12.76 -10.38
N ARG A 368 5.78 12.24 -9.26
CA ARG A 368 6.54 10.98 -9.25
C ARG A 368 5.68 9.80 -9.67
N ARG A 369 4.45 9.70 -9.18
CA ARG A 369 3.52 8.60 -9.53
C ARG A 369 3.33 8.48 -11.03
N ASN A 370 3.20 9.59 -11.75
CA ASN A 370 3.00 9.57 -13.20
C ASN A 370 4.18 8.92 -13.94
N ARG A 371 5.39 8.93 -13.37
CA ARG A 371 6.60 8.32 -13.95
C ARG A 371 6.76 6.83 -13.68
N PHE A 372 6.05 6.30 -12.68
CA PHE A 372 6.02 4.86 -12.39
C PHE A 372 4.94 4.12 -13.19
N VAL A 373 4.10 4.84 -13.93
CA VAL A 373 3.02 4.28 -14.76
C VAL A 373 3.42 4.21 -16.24
N GLU A 374 4.48 4.92 -16.63
CA GLU A 374 5.18 4.80 -17.92
C GLU A 374 6.26 3.72 -17.84
#